data_AF-A0A963H8M8-F1
#
_entry.id   AF-A0A963H8M8-F1
#
_cell.length_a   1.000
_cell.length_b   1.000
_cell.length_c   1.000
_cell.angle_alpha   90.00
_cell.angle_beta   90.00
_cell.angle_gamma   90.00
#
_symmetry.space_group_name_H-M   'P 1'
#
loop_
_entity.id
_entity.type
_entity.pdbx_description
1 polymer ?
#
loop_
_entity_poly.entity_id
_entity_poly.type
_entity_poly.pdbx_seq_one_letter_code
_entity_poly.pdbx_strand_id
1 'polypeptide(L)' 'TPEMFSGLMWTGSQSIDLGLADGFGTVGSVARDVIKADKIVDFTIKDNIAERLAKRLRAGGTPGVASLLGLDPPRLR' A
#
# COMPACT_ATOMS: atom_id res chain seq x y z
N THR A 1 -25.08 -15.89 13.10
CA THR A 1 -25.83 -16.83 12.24
C THR A 1 -24.99 -17.18 11.03
N PRO A 2 -25.36 -18.17 10.21
CA PRO A 2 -24.64 -18.47 8.97
C PRO A 2 -24.51 -17.26 8.02
N GLU A 3 -25.47 -16.32 7.99
CA GLU A 3 -25.35 -15.13 7.13
C GLU A 3 -24.23 -14.19 7.57
N MET A 4 -23.98 -14.08 8.88
CA MET A 4 -23.00 -13.16 9.46
C MET A 4 -21.56 -13.47 9.05
N PHE A 5 -21.23 -14.75 8.86
CA PHE A 5 -19.91 -15.25 8.45
C PHE A 5 -19.95 -15.90 7.07
N SER A 6 -20.81 -15.38 6.19
CA SER A 6 -20.99 -15.86 4.81
C SER A 6 -19.90 -15.41 3.84
N GLY A 7 -19.03 -14.49 4.25
CA GLY A 7 -18.06 -13.80 3.38
C GLY A 7 -18.60 -12.49 2.79
N LEU A 8 -19.84 -12.11 3.09
CA LEU A 8 -20.34 -10.77 2.82
C LEU A 8 -19.60 -9.72 3.67
N MET A 9 -19.45 -8.51 3.11
CA MET A 9 -18.79 -7.39 3.77
C MET A 9 -19.81 -6.48 4.44
N TRP A 10 -19.49 -6.03 5.64
CA TRP A 10 -20.34 -5.13 6.42
C TRP A 10 -19.72 -3.73 6.50
N THR A 11 -20.56 -2.72 6.36
CA THR A 11 -20.18 -1.34 6.66
C THR A 11 -19.94 -1.16 8.16
N GLY A 12 -19.21 -0.12 8.55
CA GLY A 12 -18.92 0.13 9.97
C GLY A 12 -20.17 0.20 10.86
N SER A 13 -21.24 0.85 10.39
CA SER A 13 -22.51 0.92 11.12
C SER A 13 -23.19 -0.43 11.27
N GLN A 14 -23.26 -1.22 10.19
CA GLN A 14 -23.83 -2.58 10.24
C GLN A 14 -23.06 -3.49 11.19
N SER A 15 -21.73 -3.40 11.20
CA SER A 15 -20.89 -4.18 12.11
C SER A 15 -21.17 -3.87 13.57
N ILE A 16 -21.50 -2.62 13.91
CA ILE A 16 -21.88 -2.24 15.27
C ILE A 16 -23.25 -2.83 15.63
N ASP A 17 -24.24 -2.67 14.75
CA ASP A 17 -25.60 -3.20 14.98
C ASP A 17 -25.60 -4.74 15.14
N LEU A 18 -24.70 -5.42 14.42
CA LEU A 18 -24.51 -6.87 14.47
C LEU A 18 -23.61 -7.33 15.65
N GLY A 19 -23.00 -6.42 16.40
CA GLY A 19 -22.08 -6.72 17.49
C GLY A 19 -20.70 -7.25 17.05
N LEU A 20 -20.32 -7.03 15.79
CA LEU A 20 -19.01 -7.40 15.24
C LEU A 20 -17.93 -6.37 15.54
N ALA A 21 -18.32 -5.11 15.72
CA ALA A 21 -17.44 -4.02 16.13
C ALA A 21 -18.03 -3.33 17.36
N ASP A 22 -17.16 -2.91 18.28
CA ASP A 22 -17.59 -2.28 19.53
C ASP A 22 -18.05 -0.82 19.35
N GLY A 23 -17.64 -0.17 18.25
CA GLY A 23 -18.00 1.22 17.98
C GLY A 23 -17.17 1.87 16.86
N PHE A 24 -17.36 3.18 16.70
CA PHE A 24 -16.57 3.99 15.77
C PHE A 24 -15.31 4.56 16.43
N GLY A 25 -14.27 4.74 15.64
CA GLY A 25 -13.05 5.39 16.10
C GLY A 25 -12.00 5.57 15.02
N THR A 26 -10.97 6.33 15.35
CA THR A 26 -9.72 6.43 14.59
C THR A 26 -8.61 5.73 15.35
N VAL A 27 -7.50 5.42 14.69
CA VAL A 27 -6.30 4.89 15.37
C VAL A 27 -5.88 5.81 16.53
N GLY A 28 -5.96 7.13 16.34
CA GLY A 28 -5.64 8.12 17.37
C GLY A 28 -6.57 8.10 18.57
N SER A 29 -7.89 8.05 18.35
CA SER A 29 -8.86 8.03 19.47
C SER A 29 -8.75 6.75 20.28
N VAL A 30 -8.57 5.60 19.63
CA VAL A 30 -8.38 4.33 20.34
C VAL A 30 -7.09 4.36 21.16
N ALA A 31 -5.98 4.81 20.55
CA ALA A 31 -4.69 4.92 21.21
C ALA A 31 -4.75 5.79 22.48
N ARG A 32 -5.29 7.00 22.38
CA ARG A 32 -5.37 7.96 23.50
C ARG A 32 -6.43 7.58 24.53
N ASP A 33 -7.65 7.29 24.08
CA ASP A 33 -8.83 7.31 24.95
C ASP A 33 -9.13 5.91 25.51
N VAL A 34 -8.84 4.85 24.77
CA VAL A 34 -9.16 3.47 25.15
C VAL A 34 -7.98 2.79 25.83
N ILE A 35 -6.82 2.76 25.18
CA ILE A 35 -5.65 1.99 25.65
C ILE A 35 -4.57 2.84 26.34
N LYS A 36 -4.73 4.16 26.37
CA LYS A 36 -3.82 5.14 27.02
C LYS A 36 -2.37 5.08 26.51
N ALA A 37 -2.20 4.86 25.20
CA ALA A 37 -0.92 4.78 24.51
C ALA A 37 -0.80 5.88 23.46
N ASP A 38 -0.39 7.08 23.86
CA ASP A 38 -0.36 8.25 22.95
C ASP A 38 0.67 8.14 21.81
N LYS A 39 1.72 7.32 21.98
CA LYS A 39 2.77 7.16 20.97
C LYS A 39 2.41 6.07 19.96
N ILE A 40 2.13 6.48 18.72
CA ILE A 40 1.86 5.57 17.59
C ILE A 40 3.12 5.44 16.73
N VAL A 41 3.44 4.22 16.31
CA VAL A 41 4.52 3.92 15.35
C VAL A 41 3.89 3.30 14.11
N ASP A 42 4.13 3.92 12.95
CA ASP A 42 3.67 3.42 11.64
C ASP A 42 4.79 2.57 11.00
N PHE A 43 4.52 1.28 10.80
CA PHE A 43 5.45 0.32 10.19
C PHE A 43 5.24 0.14 8.68
N THR A 44 4.40 0.98 8.05
CA THR A 44 4.17 0.92 6.60
C THR A 44 5.49 1.08 5.86
N ILE A 45 5.87 0.06 5.09
CA ILE A 45 7.02 0.13 4.19
C ILE A 45 6.71 1.14 3.09
N LYS A 46 7.51 2.20 3.01
CA LYS A 46 7.40 3.21 1.96
C LYS A 46 8.40 2.91 0.87
N ASP A 47 7.94 2.90 -0.38
CA ASP A 47 8.82 2.82 -1.54
C ASP A 47 9.88 3.91 -1.48
N ASN A 48 11.14 3.54 -1.67
CA ASN A 48 12.21 4.53 -1.75
C ASN A 48 12.03 5.36 -3.02
N ILE A 49 12.09 6.69 -2.91
CA ILE A 49 11.90 7.61 -4.04
C ILE A 49 12.91 7.31 -5.16
N ALA A 50 14.12 6.91 -4.78
CA ALA A 50 15.17 6.48 -5.70
C ALA A 50 14.78 5.25 -6.53
N GLU A 51 14.09 4.27 -5.92
CA GLU A 51 13.64 3.06 -6.60
C GLU A 51 12.49 3.37 -7.58
N ARG A 52 11.55 4.26 -7.18
CA ARG A 52 10.49 4.74 -8.08
C ARG A 52 11.06 5.51 -9.26
N LEU A 53 12.11 6.31 -9.05
CA LEU A 53 12.82 7.02 -10.12
C LEU A 53 13.57 6.06 -11.04
N ALA A 54 14.34 5.12 -10.48
CA ALA A 54 15.07 4.12 -11.25
C ALA A 54 14.12 3.26 -12.11
N LYS A 55 12.96 2.88 -11.58
CA LYS A 55 11.93 2.14 -12.34
C LYS A 55 11.38 2.96 -13.51
N ARG A 56 11.17 4.27 -13.35
CA ARG A 56 10.72 5.16 -14.43
C ARG A 56 11.82 5.43 -15.46
N LEU A 57 13.06 5.61 -15.04
CA LEU A 57 14.20 5.76 -15.94
C LEU A 57 14.47 4.49 -16.75
N ARG A 58 14.32 3.31 -16.12
CA ARG A 58 14.38 2.02 -16.81
C ARG A 58 13.21 1.82 -17.78
N ALA A 59 12.00 2.20 -17.40
CA ALA A 59 10.81 2.08 -18.27
C ALA A 59 10.76 3.14 -19.39
N GLY A 60 11.43 4.29 -19.19
CA GLY A 60 11.58 5.36 -20.18
C GLY A 60 12.89 5.28 -20.99
N GLY A 61 13.72 4.27 -20.72
CA GLY A 61 14.93 3.97 -21.48
C GLY A 61 14.55 3.57 -22.90
N THR A 62 14.43 4.57 -23.76
CA THR A 62 14.17 4.39 -25.19
C THR A 62 15.28 3.50 -25.75
N PRO A 63 14.98 2.45 -26.53
CA PRO A 63 15.97 1.54 -27.14
C PRO A 63 17.07 2.23 -27.98
N GLY A 64 17.02 3.57 -28.15
CA GLY A 64 17.99 4.38 -28.88
C GLY A 64 19.10 5.02 -28.03
N VAL A 65 19.07 4.99 -26.70
CA VAL A 65 20.18 5.54 -25.89
C VAL A 65 21.46 4.70 -26.03
N ALA A 66 21.32 3.39 -26.22
CA ALA A 66 22.46 2.52 -26.54
C ALA A 66 23.11 2.91 -27.87
N SER A 67 22.31 3.30 -28.87
CA SER A 67 22.79 3.76 -30.18
C SER A 67 23.51 5.11 -30.11
N LEU A 68 23.09 6.02 -29.22
CA LEU A 68 23.74 7.33 -29.03
C LEU A 68 25.10 7.22 -28.32
N LEU A 69 25.29 6.18 -27.50
CA LEU A 69 26.55 5.88 -26.81
C LEU A 69 27.55 5.09 -27.67
N GLY A 70 27.26 4.88 -28.96
CA GLY A 70 28.13 4.15 -29.88
C GLY A 70 28.27 2.67 -29.55
N LEU A 71 27.38 2.12 -28.72
CA LEU A 71 27.32 0.69 -28.45
C LEU A 71 26.51 0.04 -29.56
N ASP A 72 27.16 -0.23 -30.69
CA ASP A 72 26.59 -1.03 -31.77
C ASP A 72 26.35 -2.46 -31.24
N PRO A 73 25.10 -2.93 -31.11
CA PRO A 73 24.87 -4.30 -30.70
C PRO A 73 25.34 -5.24 -31.83
N PRO A 74 26.10 -6.30 -31.53
CA PRO A 74 26.69 -7.17 -32.55
C PRO A 74 25.57 -7.80 -33.38
N ARG A 75 25.64 -7.60 -34.70
CA ARG A 75 24.77 -8.29 -35.65
C ARG A 75 25.18 -9.76 -35.69
N LEU A 76 24.39 -10.60 -35.03
CA LEU A 76 24.48 -12.04 -35.19
C LEU A 76 24.09 -12.36 -36.65
N ARG A 77 25.04 -12.93 -37.39
CA ARG A 77 24.82 -13.53 -38.71
C ARG A 77 24.28 -14.94 -38.56
#